data_AF-A0A973FL91-F1
#
_entry.id   AF-A0A973FL91-F1
#
_cell.length_a   1.000
_cell.length_b   1.000
_cell.length_c   1.000
_cell.angle_alpha   90.00
_cell.angle_beta   90.00
_cell.angle_gamma   90.00
#
_symmetry.space_group_name_H-M   'P 1'
#
loop_
_entity.id
_entity.type
_entity.pdbx_description
1 polymer ?
#
loop_
_entity_poly.entity_id
_entity_poly.type
_entity_poly.pdbx_seq_one_letter_code
_entity_poly.pdbx_strand_id
1 'polypeptide(L)'
;MSNQEPTIAHILRMLAREYDGLVEERQLLDKVLERRPSTAKNPYATIRERLRWDGMALGWLRLSRSQLVPLRVVLGGLRFRCLPRAQDIATGTLPFAHIQPFANLQHVDLRMCDMEGERLMVAYPDRSQADEAPIVLPGFDLRTWYARHGFAVGDSILVTVTDPDRATFQIEYESAAAARLALVAAQDAELIEAIVARVNRSQRSLIPCEEIILPIFALAPWRAAYPGSPWQHLVTRDGRIQLVDDTFLTNQHYLSLRLFTSDGVFESAPQPEVERIAADTALLAEIEVLQRDLRQAREDDADAGLWNGQIQRASAAYSAFDYYGDDPHVRGTGFNALDYDDSDDDQDDLLGLGGLDPEDALFEGEEFARLQAAHQELMSALPPGVPEQIEAARPEEAEVIISQYLNMLLAKKPHLFPPLDLSVNSDEESLEPAAESLFDAEAWQESIEDEADWDEDDEDGLPTDDDTARVYAESSDLASQFYDYLSELGKSNSTARARSRNVLVYAEFLASYYNRSLASGDYATLDECLFYYYPRRVMNTSPRQVREICTSIKQFYGFMKERGVIVDDRFAHALWRRRDQAARVVQIYDRIASDSPNFESLFMRLFQPYTE
;
A
#
# COMPACT_ATOMS: atom_id res chain seq x y z
N MET A 1 -31.21 7.99 39.53
CA MET A 1 -30.66 6.82 38.82
C MET A 1 -30.83 7.07 37.34
N SER A 2 -29.78 7.52 36.65
CA SER A 2 -29.80 7.82 35.22
C SER A 2 -29.79 6.51 34.45
N ASN A 3 -30.94 6.12 33.87
CA ASN A 3 -31.00 5.10 32.83
C ASN A 3 -30.30 5.67 31.59
N GLN A 4 -28.97 5.52 31.51
CA GLN A 4 -28.25 5.76 30.27
C GLN A 4 -28.71 4.73 29.25
N GLU A 5 -29.19 5.19 28.10
CA GLU A 5 -29.54 4.30 26.99
C GLU A 5 -28.32 3.44 26.61
N PRO A 6 -28.50 2.13 26.43
CA PRO A 6 -27.39 1.24 26.07
C PRO A 6 -26.82 1.64 24.70
N THR A 7 -25.50 1.79 24.61
CA THR A 7 -24.82 2.12 23.36
C THR A 7 -24.90 0.96 22.36
N ILE A 8 -24.76 1.24 21.05
CA ILE A 8 -24.74 0.19 20.01
C ILE A 8 -23.64 -0.85 20.31
N ALA A 9 -22.45 -0.41 20.71
CA ALA A 9 -21.36 -1.30 21.10
C ALA A 9 -21.73 -2.21 22.29
N HIS A 10 -22.40 -1.67 23.32
CA HIS A 10 -22.86 -2.46 24.45
C HIS A 10 -23.87 -3.53 24.02
N ILE A 11 -24.84 -3.14 23.18
CA ILE A 11 -25.84 -4.07 22.65
C ILE A 11 -25.20 -5.17 21.81
N LEU A 12 -24.25 -4.82 20.92
CA LEU A 12 -23.55 -5.79 20.08
C LEU A 12 -22.74 -6.79 20.92
N ARG A 13 -22.05 -6.34 21.97
CA ARG A 13 -21.33 -7.24 22.91
C ARG A 13 -22.28 -8.14 23.69
N MET A 14 -23.46 -7.65 24.07
CA MET A 14 -24.49 -8.49 24.71
C MET A 14 -25.00 -9.56 23.74
N LEU A 15 -25.38 -9.16 22.51
CA LEU A 15 -25.86 -10.08 21.49
C LEU A 15 -24.79 -11.12 21.14
N ALA A 16 -23.52 -10.72 21.11
CA ALA A 16 -22.39 -11.64 20.92
C ALA A 16 -22.27 -12.71 22.02
N ARG A 17 -22.99 -12.61 23.14
CA ARG A 17 -23.07 -13.65 24.18
C ARG A 17 -24.36 -14.48 24.10
N GLU A 18 -25.37 -13.99 23.40
CA GLU A 18 -26.68 -14.64 23.28
C GLU A 18 -26.76 -15.62 22.11
N TYR A 19 -26.04 -15.35 21.01
CA TYR A 19 -26.06 -16.21 19.81
C TYR A 19 -25.01 -17.31 19.87
N ASP A 20 -25.34 -18.57 19.56
CA ASP A 20 -24.38 -19.69 19.61
C ASP A 20 -23.85 -20.16 18.24
N GLY A 21 -24.11 -19.41 17.16
CA GLY A 21 -23.74 -19.82 15.81
C GLY A 21 -23.79 -18.72 14.77
N LEU A 22 -23.92 -19.11 13.51
CA LEU A 22 -24.03 -18.20 12.37
C LEU A 22 -25.29 -17.32 12.48
N VAL A 23 -25.12 -16.04 12.24
CA VAL A 23 -26.18 -15.03 12.27
C VAL A 23 -26.14 -14.23 10.97
N GLU A 24 -27.29 -14.09 10.32
CA GLU A 24 -27.42 -13.18 9.19
C GLU A 24 -27.32 -11.73 9.67
N GLU A 25 -26.50 -10.92 9.00
CA GLU A 25 -26.20 -9.53 9.38
C GLU A 25 -27.50 -8.76 9.60
N ARG A 26 -28.44 -8.86 8.65
CA ARG A 26 -29.74 -8.18 8.76
C ARG A 26 -30.49 -8.52 10.05
N GLN A 27 -30.50 -9.79 10.46
CA GLN A 27 -31.15 -10.21 11.70
C GLN A 27 -30.48 -9.60 12.93
N LEU A 28 -29.14 -9.54 12.93
CA LEU A 28 -28.40 -8.88 14.02
C LEU A 28 -28.72 -7.39 14.08
N LEU A 29 -28.73 -6.72 12.93
CA LEU A 29 -29.04 -5.30 12.83
C LEU A 29 -30.45 -4.98 13.33
N ASP A 30 -31.45 -5.79 12.94
CA ASP A 30 -32.83 -5.64 13.40
C ASP A 30 -32.91 -5.78 14.94
N LYS A 31 -32.17 -6.73 15.52
CA LYS A 31 -32.12 -6.92 16.98
C LYS A 31 -31.45 -5.77 17.73
N VAL A 32 -30.48 -5.09 17.12
CA VAL A 32 -29.90 -3.87 17.68
C VAL A 32 -30.93 -2.75 17.67
N LEU A 33 -31.67 -2.57 16.57
CA LEU A 33 -32.69 -1.53 16.44
C LEU A 33 -33.94 -1.79 17.30
N GLU A 34 -34.28 -3.05 17.58
CA GLU A 34 -35.30 -3.42 18.57
C GLU A 34 -34.94 -2.92 19.99
N ARG A 35 -33.64 -2.94 20.35
CA ARG A 35 -33.16 -2.52 21.68
C ARG A 35 -32.84 -1.03 21.75
N ARG A 36 -32.45 -0.42 20.62
CA ARG A 36 -32.20 1.01 20.46
C ARG A 36 -32.79 1.50 19.15
N PRO A 37 -34.07 1.88 19.14
CA PRO A 37 -34.70 2.45 17.95
C PRO A 37 -33.95 3.71 17.50
N SER A 38 -33.78 3.87 16.19
CA SER A 38 -33.12 5.03 15.60
C SER A 38 -34.10 5.75 14.67
N THR A 39 -34.05 7.08 14.69
CA THR A 39 -34.83 7.97 13.81
C THR A 39 -34.05 8.41 12.56
N ALA A 40 -32.81 7.95 12.40
CA ALA A 40 -31.96 8.28 11.26
C ALA A 40 -32.56 7.76 9.94
N LYS A 41 -32.25 8.46 8.83
CA LYS A 41 -32.69 8.09 7.47
C LYS A 41 -32.22 6.69 7.06
N ASN A 42 -31.03 6.28 7.51
CA ASN A 42 -30.49 4.93 7.33
C ASN A 42 -29.94 4.38 8.66
N PRO A 43 -30.78 3.78 9.52
CA PRO A 43 -30.39 3.37 10.86
C PRO A 43 -29.40 2.18 10.87
N TYR A 44 -29.27 1.48 9.74
CA TYR A 44 -28.37 0.34 9.58
C TYR A 44 -26.91 0.74 9.33
N ALA A 45 -26.67 1.92 8.75
CA ALA A 45 -25.33 2.36 8.32
C ALA A 45 -24.33 2.37 9.50
N THR A 46 -24.67 3.09 10.58
CA THR A 46 -23.81 3.21 11.76
C THR A 46 -23.51 1.87 12.43
N ILE A 47 -24.47 0.94 12.43
CA ILE A 47 -24.24 -0.39 13.03
C ILE A 47 -23.30 -1.22 12.15
N ARG A 48 -23.48 -1.17 10.81
CA ARG A 48 -22.59 -1.85 9.86
C ARG A 48 -21.17 -1.32 9.90
N GLU A 49 -21.01 -0.02 10.01
CA GLU A 49 -19.73 0.65 10.13
C GLU A 49 -18.98 0.18 11.38
N ARG A 50 -19.65 0.15 12.54
CA ARG A 50 -19.05 -0.42 13.76
C ARG A 50 -18.69 -1.88 13.63
N LEU A 51 -19.51 -2.69 12.95
CA LEU A 51 -19.17 -4.09 12.69
C LEU A 51 -18.02 -4.25 11.68
N ARG A 52 -17.82 -3.28 10.76
CA ARG A 52 -16.73 -3.25 9.79
C ARG A 52 -15.39 -2.96 10.48
N TRP A 53 -15.35 -1.97 11.36
CA TRP A 53 -14.10 -1.51 11.99
C TRP A 53 -13.83 -2.18 13.34
N ASP A 54 -14.83 -2.32 14.19
CA ASP A 54 -14.68 -2.84 15.57
C ASP A 54 -15.21 -4.27 15.74
N GLY A 55 -15.51 -4.99 14.65
CA GLY A 55 -16.20 -6.29 14.70
C GLY A 55 -15.62 -7.25 15.75
N MET A 56 -14.31 -7.49 15.69
CA MET A 56 -13.63 -8.37 16.65
C MET A 56 -13.66 -7.84 18.08
N ALA A 57 -13.47 -6.53 18.27
CA ALA A 57 -13.54 -5.87 19.59
C ALA A 57 -14.97 -5.88 20.19
N LEU A 58 -15.98 -6.03 19.33
CA LEU A 58 -17.38 -6.18 19.71
C LEU A 58 -17.81 -7.64 19.86
N GLY A 59 -16.89 -8.60 19.65
CA GLY A 59 -17.14 -10.03 19.80
C GLY A 59 -17.77 -10.69 18.57
N TRP A 60 -17.63 -10.10 17.38
CA TRP A 60 -18.18 -10.61 16.13
C TRP A 60 -17.08 -10.83 15.08
N LEU A 61 -17.18 -11.93 14.35
CA LEU A 61 -16.34 -12.23 13.19
C LEU A 61 -17.21 -12.23 11.93
N ARG A 62 -16.78 -11.50 10.90
CA ARG A 62 -17.45 -11.49 9.60
C ARG A 62 -16.91 -12.60 8.69
N LEU A 63 -17.80 -13.47 8.22
CA LEU A 63 -17.43 -14.58 7.33
C LEU A 63 -17.68 -14.24 5.87
N SER A 64 -18.76 -13.50 5.60
CA SER A 64 -19.15 -13.02 4.27
C SER A 64 -19.80 -11.63 4.38
N ARG A 65 -20.25 -11.06 3.25
CA ARG A 65 -20.96 -9.77 3.23
C ARG A 65 -22.26 -9.75 4.03
N SER A 66 -22.85 -10.92 4.30
CA SER A 66 -24.13 -11.01 5.01
C SER A 66 -24.10 -11.90 6.25
N GLN A 67 -22.96 -12.53 6.58
CA GLN A 67 -22.90 -13.51 7.66
C GLN A 67 -21.85 -13.14 8.70
N LEU A 68 -22.30 -13.17 9.95
CA LEU A 68 -21.49 -12.93 11.14
C LEU A 68 -21.57 -14.16 12.05
N VAL A 69 -20.54 -14.36 12.84
CA VAL A 69 -20.52 -15.37 13.89
C VAL A 69 -19.92 -14.76 15.15
N PRO A 70 -20.43 -15.08 16.34
CA PRO A 70 -19.82 -14.62 17.58
C PRO A 70 -18.41 -15.17 17.74
N LEU A 71 -17.47 -14.28 18.08
CA LEU A 71 -16.05 -14.59 18.19
C LEU A 71 -15.79 -15.70 19.21
N ARG A 72 -16.53 -15.73 20.33
CA ARG A 72 -16.43 -16.77 21.35
C ARG A 72 -16.72 -18.18 20.82
N VAL A 73 -17.63 -18.30 19.86
CA VAL A 73 -18.02 -19.59 19.25
C VAL A 73 -16.92 -20.09 18.31
N VAL A 74 -16.26 -19.16 17.62
CA VAL A 74 -15.15 -19.47 16.70
C VAL A 74 -13.90 -19.87 17.46
N LEU A 75 -13.52 -19.05 18.45
CA LEU A 75 -12.29 -19.22 19.20
C LEU A 75 -12.39 -20.35 20.22
N GLY A 76 -13.56 -20.67 20.76
CA GLY A 76 -13.72 -21.72 21.76
C GLY A 76 -13.17 -23.08 21.31
N GLY A 77 -12.10 -23.55 21.96
CA GLY A 77 -11.45 -24.82 21.65
C GLY A 77 -10.64 -24.83 20.34
N LEU A 78 -10.44 -23.66 19.72
CA LEU A 78 -9.60 -23.53 18.54
C LEU A 78 -8.16 -23.94 18.86
N ARG A 79 -7.58 -24.78 18.00
CA ARG A 79 -6.21 -25.30 18.13
C ARG A 79 -5.36 -24.88 16.94
N PHE A 80 -4.15 -24.41 17.23
CA PHE A 80 -3.15 -24.05 16.23
C PHE A 80 -1.75 -24.37 16.72
N ARG A 81 -0.76 -24.25 15.84
CA ARG A 81 0.64 -24.60 16.10
C ARG A 81 1.50 -23.36 15.94
N CYS A 82 2.41 -23.15 16.90
CA CYS A 82 3.48 -22.18 16.80
C CYS A 82 4.81 -22.92 16.67
N LEU A 83 5.71 -22.40 15.84
CA LEU A 83 7.07 -22.93 15.68
C LEU A 83 8.07 -21.80 15.97
N PRO A 84 8.61 -21.73 17.21
CA PRO A 84 9.58 -20.71 17.59
C PRO A 84 10.87 -20.82 16.76
N ARG A 85 11.50 -19.68 16.45
CA ARG A 85 12.81 -19.65 15.80
C ARG A 85 13.93 -20.00 16.78
N ALA A 86 15.13 -20.24 16.23
CA ALA A 86 16.34 -20.41 17.04
C ALA A 86 16.58 -19.21 17.97
N GLN A 87 16.35 -17.98 17.48
CA GLN A 87 16.48 -16.77 18.29
C GLN A 87 15.43 -16.70 19.40
N ASP A 88 14.17 -17.03 19.10
CA ASP A 88 13.06 -17.01 20.05
C ASP A 88 13.31 -18.03 21.20
N ILE A 89 13.89 -19.19 20.87
CA ILE A 89 14.32 -20.18 21.86
C ILE A 89 15.49 -19.67 22.70
N ALA A 90 16.47 -19.00 22.08
CA ALA A 90 17.65 -18.48 22.75
C ALA A 90 17.35 -17.32 23.71
N THR A 91 16.47 -16.39 23.29
CA THR A 91 15.95 -15.31 24.15
C THR A 91 14.92 -15.82 25.15
N GLY A 92 14.32 -16.98 24.85
CA GLY A 92 13.22 -17.58 25.59
C GLY A 92 11.94 -16.77 25.54
N THR A 93 11.70 -16.09 24.43
CA THR A 93 10.49 -15.30 24.19
C THR A 93 9.68 -15.90 23.04
N LEU A 94 8.35 -15.85 23.12
CA LEU A 94 7.47 -16.19 22.00
C LEU A 94 6.78 -14.92 21.50
N PRO A 95 7.16 -14.38 20.32
CA PRO A 95 6.58 -13.16 19.78
C PRO A 95 5.06 -13.25 19.57
N PHE A 96 4.34 -12.13 19.74
CA PHE A 96 2.89 -12.08 19.51
C PHE A 96 2.49 -12.32 18.05
N ALA A 97 3.40 -12.18 17.08
CA ALA A 97 3.15 -12.51 15.67
C ALA A 97 2.66 -13.95 15.48
N HIS A 98 3.03 -14.89 16.36
CA HIS A 98 2.54 -16.27 16.29
C HIS A 98 1.03 -16.40 16.56
N ILE A 99 0.44 -15.46 17.31
CA ILE A 99 -0.97 -15.51 17.75
C ILE A 99 -1.85 -14.44 17.11
N GLN A 100 -1.28 -13.53 16.32
CA GLN A 100 -1.89 -12.29 15.84
C GLN A 100 -3.27 -12.47 15.14
N PRO A 101 -3.54 -13.53 14.35
CA PRO A 101 -4.89 -13.73 13.80
C PRO A 101 -5.93 -14.27 14.78
N PHE A 102 -5.48 -14.88 15.89
CA PHE A 102 -6.34 -15.56 16.87
C PHE A 102 -6.55 -14.73 18.14
N ALA A 103 -5.90 -13.56 18.22
CA ALA A 103 -5.90 -12.69 19.36
C ALA A 103 -6.09 -11.25 18.90
N ASN A 104 -7.10 -10.55 19.40
CA ASN A 104 -7.21 -9.11 19.19
C ASN A 104 -6.17 -8.39 20.07
N LEU A 105 -4.98 -8.17 19.50
CA LEU A 105 -3.82 -7.60 20.21
C LEU A 105 -4.06 -6.15 20.70
N GLN A 106 -5.05 -5.44 20.14
CA GLN A 106 -5.32 -4.04 20.49
C GLN A 106 -6.11 -3.88 21.80
N HIS A 107 -6.86 -4.91 22.24
CA HIS A 107 -7.92 -4.71 23.23
C HIS A 107 -8.08 -5.82 24.29
N VAL A 108 -7.15 -6.77 24.42
CA VAL A 108 -7.30 -7.91 25.34
C VAL A 108 -6.10 -8.09 26.28
N ASP A 109 -6.37 -8.33 27.57
CA ASP A 109 -5.41 -8.85 28.56
C ASP A 109 -5.05 -10.29 28.18
N LEU A 110 -4.08 -10.45 27.28
CA LEU A 110 -3.64 -11.75 26.80
C LEU A 110 -3.08 -12.60 27.94
N ARG A 111 -3.54 -13.85 28.02
CA ARG A 111 -3.08 -14.80 29.03
C ARG A 111 -2.62 -16.08 28.38
N MET A 112 -1.44 -16.53 28.74
CA MET A 112 -0.93 -17.83 28.32
C MET A 112 -0.63 -18.66 29.55
N CYS A 113 -1.07 -19.91 29.55
CA CYS A 113 -0.86 -20.86 30.63
C CYS A 113 -0.30 -22.18 30.08
N ASP A 114 0.52 -22.86 30.86
CA ASP A 114 0.93 -24.22 30.53
C ASP A 114 -0.16 -25.27 30.86
N MET A 115 0.16 -26.55 30.69
CA MET A 115 -0.76 -27.66 31.01
C MET A 115 -1.03 -27.81 32.51
N GLU A 116 -0.17 -27.28 33.38
CA GLU A 116 -0.32 -27.28 34.84
C GLU A 116 -1.14 -26.07 35.34
N GLY A 117 -1.42 -25.12 34.45
CA GLY A 117 -2.16 -23.89 34.74
C GLY A 117 -1.27 -22.75 35.23
N GLU A 118 0.07 -22.89 35.16
CA GLU A 118 1.00 -21.81 35.50
C GLU A 118 0.92 -20.72 34.44
N ARG A 119 0.72 -19.47 34.87
CA ARG A 119 0.62 -18.32 33.97
C ARG A 119 2.01 -17.89 33.51
N LEU A 120 2.18 -17.79 32.19
CA LEU A 120 3.34 -17.19 31.55
C LEU A 120 3.18 -15.68 31.48
N MET A 121 4.29 -14.97 31.74
CA MET A 121 4.32 -13.52 31.80
C MET A 121 4.51 -12.93 30.40
N VAL A 122 3.97 -11.73 30.18
CA VAL A 122 4.27 -10.96 28.97
C VAL A 122 5.62 -10.27 29.16
N ALA A 123 6.52 -10.47 28.20
CA ALA A 123 7.77 -9.75 28.08
C ALA A 123 7.60 -8.61 27.08
N TYR A 124 7.87 -7.40 27.51
CA TYR A 124 7.99 -6.24 26.64
C TYR A 124 9.47 -5.92 26.43
N PRO A 125 9.88 -5.53 25.20
CA PRO A 125 11.22 -5.02 24.98
C PRO A 125 11.48 -3.82 25.89
N ASP A 126 12.65 -3.80 26.51
CA ASP A 126 13.11 -2.63 27.25
C ASP A 126 13.49 -1.54 26.22
N ARG A 127 12.66 -0.50 26.10
CA ARG A 127 12.89 0.61 25.17
C ARG A 127 14.14 1.43 25.49
N SER A 128 14.76 1.24 26.66
CA SER A 128 15.93 2.01 27.11
C SER A 128 17.28 1.52 26.57
N GLN A 129 17.33 0.42 25.82
CA GLN A 129 18.56 -0.15 25.23
C GLN A 129 18.54 -0.17 23.69
N ALA A 130 17.77 0.72 23.07
CA ALA A 130 17.45 0.69 21.63
C ALA A 130 18.60 1.13 20.70
N ASP A 131 19.74 1.62 21.21
CA ASP A 131 20.78 2.21 20.35
C ASP A 131 21.65 1.19 19.60
N GLU A 132 21.68 -0.09 19.98
CA GLU A 132 22.55 -1.09 19.31
C GLU A 132 21.97 -2.51 19.18
N ALA A 133 20.76 -2.78 19.69
CA ALA A 133 20.17 -4.13 19.70
C ALA A 133 18.99 -4.27 18.70
N PRO A 134 18.84 -5.43 18.03
CA PRO A 134 17.70 -5.68 17.15
C PRO A 134 16.39 -5.49 17.92
N ILE A 135 15.41 -4.83 17.28
CA ILE A 135 14.10 -4.53 17.85
C ILE A 135 13.45 -5.84 18.32
N VAL A 136 13.44 -6.08 19.64
CA VAL A 136 12.79 -7.27 20.20
C VAL A 136 11.28 -7.07 20.16
N LEU A 137 10.58 -7.93 19.43
CA LEU A 137 9.11 -7.88 19.37
C LEU A 137 8.49 -8.29 20.73
N PRO A 138 7.38 -7.65 21.14
CA PRO A 138 6.66 -8.05 22.36
C PRO A 138 6.18 -9.50 22.25
N GLY A 139 6.19 -10.22 23.38
CA GLY A 139 5.89 -11.64 23.40
C GLY A 139 5.66 -12.21 24.80
N PHE A 140 5.51 -13.52 24.91
CA PHE A 140 5.46 -14.22 26.20
C PHE A 140 6.86 -14.68 26.61
N ASP A 141 7.19 -14.56 27.91
CA ASP A 141 8.40 -15.13 28.50
C ASP A 141 8.20 -16.63 28.74
N LEU A 142 8.90 -17.44 27.95
CA LEU A 142 8.89 -18.89 28.00
C LEU A 142 10.24 -19.46 28.49
N ARG A 143 11.18 -18.64 28.98
CA ARG A 143 12.53 -19.09 29.37
C ARG A 143 12.52 -20.33 30.27
N THR A 144 11.78 -20.26 31.37
CA THR A 144 11.65 -21.38 32.33
C THR A 144 10.96 -22.58 31.70
N TRP A 145 9.96 -22.34 30.84
CA TRP A 145 9.18 -23.40 30.21
C TRP A 145 9.98 -24.15 29.13
N TYR A 146 10.74 -23.43 28.30
CA TYR A 146 11.68 -24.01 27.33
C TYR A 146 12.78 -24.81 28.03
N ALA A 147 13.38 -24.26 29.10
CA ALA A 147 14.40 -24.96 29.87
C ALA A 147 13.87 -26.26 30.50
N ARG A 148 12.64 -26.23 31.03
CA ARG A 148 11.96 -27.41 31.62
C ARG A 148 11.78 -28.55 30.62
N HIS A 149 11.45 -28.22 29.36
CA HIS A 149 11.18 -29.20 28.30
C HIS A 149 12.41 -29.54 27.44
N GLY A 150 13.53 -28.84 27.61
CA GLY A 150 14.70 -29.01 26.74
C GLY A 150 14.40 -28.64 25.29
N PHE A 151 13.63 -27.57 25.09
CA PHE A 151 13.08 -27.17 23.78
C PHE A 151 14.21 -26.94 22.76
N ALA A 152 14.08 -27.56 21.58
CA ALA A 152 15.06 -27.46 20.50
C ALA A 152 14.44 -26.87 19.22
N VAL A 153 15.29 -26.43 18.28
CA VAL A 153 14.84 -25.94 16.97
C VAL A 153 14.07 -27.04 16.24
N GLY A 154 12.86 -26.72 15.77
CA GLY A 154 11.96 -27.66 15.11
C GLY A 154 10.91 -28.28 16.03
N ASP A 155 11.07 -28.15 17.36
CA ASP A 155 9.99 -28.43 18.29
C ASP A 155 8.88 -27.39 18.13
N SER A 156 7.67 -27.75 18.55
CA SER A 156 6.48 -26.93 18.36
C SER A 156 5.68 -26.77 19.64
N ILE A 157 4.95 -25.66 19.69
CA ILE A 157 4.00 -25.35 20.76
C ILE A 157 2.61 -25.53 20.17
N LEU A 158 1.83 -26.46 20.72
CA LEU A 158 0.42 -26.59 20.38
C LEU A 158 -0.36 -25.64 21.28
N VAL A 159 -1.15 -24.78 20.68
CA VAL A 159 -1.91 -23.76 21.40
C VAL A 159 -3.40 -24.11 21.31
N THR A 160 -4.09 -24.08 22.44
CA THR A 160 -5.54 -24.23 22.53
C THR A 160 -6.15 -22.99 23.17
N VAL A 161 -7.16 -22.40 22.56
CA VAL A 161 -7.91 -21.30 23.15
C VAL A 161 -8.94 -21.86 24.14
N THR A 162 -8.76 -21.58 25.43
CA THR A 162 -9.58 -22.13 26.52
C THR A 162 -10.66 -21.15 27.00
N ASP A 163 -10.35 -19.86 27.06
CA ASP A 163 -11.30 -18.80 27.36
C ASP A 163 -11.21 -17.71 26.28
N PRO A 164 -12.14 -17.69 25.32
CA PRO A 164 -12.12 -16.73 24.23
C PRO A 164 -12.51 -15.31 24.65
N ASP A 165 -13.27 -15.14 25.75
CA ASP A 165 -13.68 -13.82 26.23
C ASP A 165 -12.49 -13.07 26.87
N ARG A 166 -11.51 -13.82 27.41
CA ARG A 166 -10.28 -13.28 28.00
C ARG A 166 -9.02 -13.55 27.17
N ALA A 167 -9.16 -14.08 25.95
CA ALA A 167 -8.05 -14.59 25.13
C ALA A 167 -7.02 -15.39 25.96
N THR A 168 -7.49 -16.41 26.68
CA THR A 168 -6.63 -17.31 27.43
C THR A 168 -6.23 -18.51 26.58
N PHE A 169 -4.92 -18.68 26.43
CA PHE A 169 -4.28 -19.72 25.65
C PHE A 169 -3.67 -20.76 26.59
N GLN A 170 -3.90 -22.03 26.33
CA GLN A 170 -3.20 -23.14 26.95
C GLN A 170 -2.17 -23.69 25.97
N ILE A 171 -0.93 -23.89 26.43
CA ILE A 171 0.16 -24.40 25.61
C ILE A 171 0.60 -25.81 26.00
N GLU A 172 0.95 -26.60 24.99
CA GLU A 172 1.45 -27.97 25.10
C GLU A 172 2.73 -28.11 24.27
N TYR A 173 3.74 -28.80 24.82
CA TYR A 173 5.00 -29.10 24.13
C TYR A 173 4.85 -30.29 23.19
N GLU A 174 5.30 -30.15 21.95
CA GLU A 174 5.44 -31.27 21.02
C GLU A 174 6.83 -31.26 20.37
N SER A 175 7.61 -32.32 20.61
CA SER A 175 8.91 -32.50 19.96
C SER A 175 8.80 -32.69 18.45
N ALA A 176 9.82 -32.27 17.70
CA ALA A 176 9.88 -32.43 16.24
C ALA A 176 9.63 -33.88 15.77
N ALA A 177 10.16 -34.86 16.51
CA ALA A 177 9.99 -36.29 16.19
C ALA A 177 8.57 -36.82 16.46
N ALA A 178 7.82 -36.19 17.36
CA ALA A 178 6.45 -36.54 17.68
C ALA A 178 5.43 -35.90 16.74
N ALA A 179 5.85 -34.92 15.93
CA ALA A 179 4.97 -34.17 15.03
C ALA A 179 4.37 -35.08 13.96
N ARG A 180 3.02 -35.09 13.88
CA ARG A 180 2.27 -35.94 12.95
C ARG A 180 1.91 -35.19 11.66
N LEU A 181 2.89 -34.57 11.02
CA LEU A 181 2.69 -33.70 9.85
C LEU A 181 2.02 -34.43 8.67
N ALA A 182 2.31 -35.72 8.48
CA ALA A 182 1.67 -36.51 7.43
C ALA A 182 0.14 -36.65 7.60
N LEU A 183 -0.37 -36.60 8.84
CA LEU A 183 -1.81 -36.71 9.10
C LEU A 183 -2.58 -35.42 8.78
N VAL A 184 -1.88 -34.28 8.77
CA VAL A 184 -2.45 -32.95 8.58
C VAL A 184 -2.18 -32.36 7.20
N ALA A 185 -1.51 -33.10 6.31
CA ALA A 185 -1.19 -32.63 4.96
C ALA A 185 -2.42 -32.20 4.14
N ALA A 186 -3.55 -32.92 4.28
CA ALA A 186 -4.80 -32.54 3.63
C ALA A 186 -5.39 -31.24 4.20
N GLN A 187 -5.28 -31.05 5.52
CA GLN A 187 -5.69 -29.82 6.20
C GLN A 187 -4.80 -28.64 5.79
N ASP A 188 -3.48 -28.84 5.70
CA ASP A 188 -2.54 -27.81 5.27
C ASP A 188 -2.81 -27.38 3.82
N ALA A 189 -3.09 -28.35 2.93
CA ALA A 189 -3.48 -28.08 1.55
C ALA A 189 -4.83 -27.33 1.46
N GLU A 190 -5.83 -27.73 2.26
CA GLU A 190 -7.10 -27.02 2.34
C GLU A 190 -6.92 -25.57 2.81
N LEU A 191 -6.09 -25.37 3.85
CA LEU A 191 -5.81 -24.06 4.43
C LEU A 191 -5.13 -23.13 3.42
N ILE A 192 -4.04 -23.57 2.79
CA ILE A 192 -3.30 -22.71 1.85
C ILE A 192 -4.15 -22.34 0.62
N GLU A 193 -4.92 -23.28 0.07
CA GLU A 193 -5.82 -22.98 -1.05
C GLU A 193 -6.94 -22.02 -0.64
N ALA A 194 -7.48 -22.15 0.59
CA ALA A 194 -8.47 -21.22 1.11
C ALA A 194 -7.90 -19.80 1.30
N ILE A 195 -6.65 -19.69 1.76
CA ILE A 195 -5.94 -18.40 1.89
C ILE A 195 -5.77 -17.77 0.52
N VAL A 196 -5.14 -18.48 -0.43
CA VAL A 196 -4.89 -17.99 -1.79
C VAL A 196 -6.19 -17.57 -2.47
N ALA A 197 -7.25 -18.38 -2.36
CA ALA A 197 -8.55 -18.06 -2.95
C ALA A 197 -9.21 -16.81 -2.34
N ARG A 198 -8.93 -16.49 -1.07
CA ARG A 198 -9.50 -15.32 -0.39
C ARG A 198 -8.69 -14.06 -0.67
N VAL A 199 -7.36 -14.16 -0.68
CA VAL A 199 -6.45 -13.08 -1.11
C VAL A 199 -6.75 -12.69 -2.56
N ASN A 200 -6.84 -13.65 -3.49
CA ASN A 200 -7.14 -13.38 -4.90
C ASN A 200 -8.54 -12.80 -5.16
N ARG A 201 -9.48 -12.97 -4.23
CA ARG A 201 -10.82 -12.37 -4.32
C ARG A 201 -10.86 -10.95 -3.75
N SER A 202 -9.89 -10.60 -2.91
CA SER A 202 -9.75 -9.25 -2.39
C SER A 202 -9.31 -8.30 -3.49
N GLN A 203 -9.73 -7.05 -3.40
CA GLN A 203 -9.26 -5.96 -4.26
C GLN A 203 -8.20 -5.11 -3.57
N ARG A 204 -7.94 -5.35 -2.27
CA ARG A 204 -6.91 -4.66 -1.49
C ARG A 204 -5.55 -5.27 -1.78
N SER A 205 -4.54 -4.43 -1.93
CA SER A 205 -3.15 -4.85 -2.10
C SER A 205 -2.57 -5.52 -0.87
N LEU A 206 -2.88 -4.97 0.31
CA LEU A 206 -2.49 -5.51 1.61
C LEU A 206 -3.75 -5.85 2.39
N ILE A 207 -3.81 -7.08 2.90
CA ILE A 207 -4.97 -7.57 3.64
C ILE A 207 -4.51 -8.02 5.03
N PRO A 208 -5.08 -7.49 6.13
CA PRO A 208 -4.73 -7.94 7.46
C PRO A 208 -4.95 -9.46 7.61
N CYS A 209 -3.98 -10.16 8.20
CA CYS A 209 -4.00 -11.61 8.36
C CYS A 209 -5.27 -12.08 9.11
N GLU A 210 -5.74 -11.33 10.10
CA GLU A 210 -6.96 -11.60 10.86
C GLU A 210 -8.24 -11.60 10.00
N GLU A 211 -8.30 -10.83 8.91
CA GLU A 211 -9.46 -10.79 8.00
C GLU A 211 -9.54 -12.04 7.09
N ILE A 212 -8.43 -12.79 7.00
CA ILE A 212 -8.29 -13.95 6.13
C ILE A 212 -8.23 -15.24 6.94
N ILE A 213 -7.26 -15.34 7.86
CA ILE A 213 -6.92 -16.58 8.56
C ILE A 213 -8.04 -17.01 9.49
N LEU A 214 -8.49 -16.12 10.39
CA LEU A 214 -9.49 -16.48 11.40
C LEU A 214 -10.84 -16.89 10.78
N PRO A 215 -11.39 -16.21 9.75
CA PRO A 215 -12.57 -16.68 9.04
C PRO A 215 -12.43 -18.05 8.37
N ILE A 216 -11.25 -18.43 7.88
CA ILE A 216 -11.02 -19.77 7.32
C ILE A 216 -11.08 -20.81 8.45
N PHE A 217 -10.40 -20.56 9.57
CA PHE A 217 -10.48 -21.42 10.75
C PHE A 217 -11.90 -21.51 11.31
N ALA A 218 -12.68 -20.44 11.29
CA ALA A 218 -14.06 -20.42 11.77
C ALA A 218 -14.97 -21.40 11.01
N LEU A 219 -14.73 -21.57 9.71
CA LEU A 219 -15.50 -22.47 8.84
C LEU A 219 -14.91 -23.89 8.80
N ALA A 220 -13.66 -24.05 9.23
CA ALA A 220 -12.96 -25.33 9.18
C ALA A 220 -13.54 -26.34 10.21
N PRO A 221 -13.90 -27.56 9.77
CA PRO A 221 -14.36 -28.61 10.68
C PRO A 221 -13.24 -29.15 11.57
N TRP A 222 -11.98 -29.03 11.12
CA TRP A 222 -10.79 -29.49 11.83
C TRP A 222 -10.21 -28.46 12.83
N ARG A 223 -10.81 -27.28 12.98
CA ARG A 223 -10.25 -26.18 13.80
C ARG A 223 -9.95 -26.53 15.27
N ALA A 224 -10.65 -27.52 15.83
CA ALA A 224 -10.48 -27.99 17.20
C ALA A 224 -9.78 -29.37 17.28
N ALA A 225 -9.41 -29.94 16.13
CA ALA A 225 -8.69 -31.19 16.03
C ALA A 225 -7.18 -30.98 16.27
N TYR A 226 -6.38 -32.02 16.01
CA TYR A 226 -4.93 -31.89 16.05
C TYR A 226 -4.47 -30.84 15.01
N PRO A 227 -3.70 -29.82 15.41
CA PRO A 227 -3.40 -28.69 14.55
C PRO A 227 -2.38 -29.05 13.47
N GLY A 228 -2.61 -28.47 12.29
CA GLY A 228 -1.72 -28.53 11.14
C GLY A 228 -0.41 -27.78 11.32
N SER A 229 0.27 -27.54 10.22
CA SER A 229 1.46 -26.66 10.19
C SER A 229 1.06 -25.22 10.51
N PRO A 230 1.98 -24.38 11.05
CA PRO A 230 1.70 -22.97 11.27
C PRO A 230 1.34 -22.30 9.94
N TRP A 231 0.26 -21.52 9.90
CA TRP A 231 -0.22 -20.91 8.66
C TRP A 231 0.83 -19.98 8.06
N GLN A 232 1.62 -19.29 8.89
CA GLN A 232 2.70 -18.41 8.46
C GLN A 232 3.72 -19.18 7.62
N HIS A 233 4.08 -20.40 8.04
CA HIS A 233 5.04 -21.25 7.33
C HIS A 233 4.46 -21.83 6.04
N LEU A 234 3.14 -22.01 5.96
CA LEU A 234 2.49 -22.43 4.72
C LEU A 234 2.51 -21.28 3.71
N VAL A 235 2.21 -20.06 4.17
CA VAL A 235 2.25 -18.85 3.34
C VAL A 235 3.67 -18.55 2.85
N THR A 236 4.67 -18.54 3.73
CA THR A 236 6.06 -18.22 3.34
C THR A 236 6.70 -19.26 2.42
N ARG A 237 6.12 -20.47 2.33
CA ARG A 237 6.53 -21.51 1.37
C ARG A 237 5.75 -21.47 0.06
N ASP A 238 4.61 -20.78 0.02
CA ASP A 238 3.76 -20.72 -1.16
C ASP A 238 4.08 -19.46 -1.97
N GLY A 239 4.69 -19.65 -3.15
CA GLY A 239 5.09 -18.54 -4.00
C GLY A 239 3.95 -17.72 -4.62
N ARG A 240 2.67 -18.06 -4.39
CA ARG A 240 1.52 -17.31 -4.91
C ARG A 240 1.09 -16.15 -4.00
N ILE A 241 1.57 -16.13 -2.76
CA ILE A 241 1.21 -15.14 -1.75
C ILE A 241 2.45 -14.77 -0.93
N GLN A 242 2.45 -13.57 -0.40
CA GLN A 242 3.54 -13.03 0.40
C GLN A 242 2.99 -12.58 1.75
N LEU A 243 3.73 -12.91 2.80
CA LEU A 243 3.53 -12.40 4.16
C LEU A 243 4.39 -11.14 4.31
N VAL A 244 3.74 -10.02 4.65
CA VAL A 244 4.35 -8.70 4.79
C VAL A 244 4.27 -8.30 6.26
N ASP A 245 5.44 -8.08 6.87
CA ASP A 245 5.64 -7.73 8.28
C ASP A 245 4.83 -8.57 9.27
N ASP A 246 4.68 -9.87 8.98
CA ASP A 246 3.87 -10.84 9.73
C ASP A 246 2.38 -10.48 9.92
N THR A 247 1.93 -9.36 9.38
CA THR A 247 0.65 -8.70 9.70
C THR A 247 -0.28 -8.68 8.51
N PHE A 248 0.27 -8.64 7.29
CA PHE A 248 -0.50 -8.52 6.06
C PHE A 248 -0.19 -9.65 5.08
N LEU A 249 -1.21 -10.02 4.30
CA LEU A 249 -1.09 -10.91 3.16
C LEU A 249 -1.32 -10.13 1.87
N THR A 250 -0.53 -10.47 0.86
CA THR A 250 -0.68 -9.96 -0.50
C THR A 250 -0.43 -11.05 -1.54
N ASN A 251 -1.03 -10.91 -2.71
CA ASN A 251 -0.71 -11.68 -3.91
C ASN A 251 0.08 -10.85 -4.93
N GLN A 252 0.37 -9.59 -4.60
CA GLN A 252 1.26 -8.74 -5.37
C GLN A 252 2.64 -8.88 -4.77
N HIS A 253 3.62 -9.24 -5.60
CA HIS A 253 4.99 -9.34 -5.15
C HIS A 253 5.56 -7.93 -4.94
N TYR A 254 5.32 -7.38 -3.75
CA TYR A 254 5.94 -6.15 -3.34
C TYR A 254 7.32 -6.47 -2.80
N LEU A 255 8.32 -6.09 -3.57
CA LEU A 255 9.71 -6.27 -3.19
C LEU A 255 10.03 -5.25 -2.11
N SER A 256 10.59 -5.72 -0.99
CA SER A 256 11.07 -4.86 0.10
C SER A 256 9.99 -4.04 0.84
N LEU A 257 8.71 -4.42 0.75
CA LEU A 257 7.68 -3.75 1.53
C LEU A 257 7.82 -4.18 3.00
N ARG A 258 8.71 -3.49 3.71
CA ARG A 258 8.78 -3.44 5.16
C ARG A 258 8.04 -2.17 5.56
N LEU A 259 6.75 -2.29 5.89
CA LEU A 259 5.99 -1.18 6.47
C LEU A 259 6.57 -0.79 7.83
N PHE A 260 7.16 -1.77 8.52
CA PHE A 260 7.72 -1.60 9.84
C PHE A 260 9.21 -1.92 9.85
N THR A 261 9.98 -1.16 10.63
CA THR A 261 11.43 -1.34 10.81
C THR A 261 11.83 -2.61 11.59
N SER A 262 10.86 -3.42 12.01
CA SER A 262 11.10 -4.65 12.76
C SER A 262 11.53 -5.79 11.84
N ASP A 263 12.57 -6.54 12.24
CA ASP A 263 12.87 -7.84 11.65
C ASP A 263 11.67 -8.78 11.85
N GLY A 264 11.04 -9.16 10.74
CA GLY A 264 9.89 -10.06 10.74
C GLY A 264 10.19 -11.37 11.48
N VAL A 265 9.18 -11.89 12.16
CA VAL A 265 9.20 -13.20 12.81
C VAL A 265 9.28 -14.32 11.78
N PHE A 266 8.61 -14.16 10.64
CA PHE A 266 8.53 -15.20 9.62
C PHE A 266 9.20 -14.78 8.33
N GLU A 267 10.42 -15.25 8.11
CA GLU A 267 11.12 -15.07 6.85
C GLU A 267 10.86 -16.24 5.90
N SER A 268 10.75 -15.92 4.61
CA SER A 268 10.76 -16.95 3.57
C SER A 268 12.13 -17.61 3.55
N ALA A 269 12.16 -18.95 3.56
CA ALA A 269 13.43 -19.65 3.40
C ALA A 269 14.06 -19.24 2.06
N PRO A 270 15.37 -18.93 2.01
CA PRO A 270 16.02 -18.61 0.75
C PRO A 270 15.85 -19.80 -0.20
N GLN A 271 15.13 -19.59 -1.30
CA GLN A 271 15.00 -20.61 -2.33
C GLN A 271 16.40 -20.99 -2.82
N PRO A 272 16.71 -22.28 -3.00
CA PRO A 272 18.00 -22.70 -3.50
C PRO A 272 18.25 -22.07 -4.87
N GLU A 273 19.47 -21.57 -5.07
CA GLU A 273 19.89 -20.82 -6.27
C GLU A 273 19.55 -21.55 -7.57
N VAL A 274 19.64 -22.89 -7.57
CA VAL A 274 19.29 -23.74 -8.72
C VAL A 274 17.82 -23.64 -9.12
N GLU A 275 16.91 -23.59 -8.16
CA GLU A 275 15.47 -23.45 -8.43
C GLU A 275 15.13 -22.03 -8.92
N ARG A 276 15.81 -21.01 -8.37
CA ARG A 276 15.70 -19.62 -8.83
C ARG A 276 16.15 -19.47 -10.29
N ILE A 277 17.32 -20.00 -10.64
CA ILE A 277 17.85 -19.97 -12.01
C ILE A 277 16.91 -20.71 -12.98
N ALA A 278 16.34 -21.86 -12.56
CA ALA A 278 15.39 -22.60 -13.38
C ALA A 278 14.08 -21.81 -13.59
N ALA A 279 13.58 -21.14 -12.56
CA ALA A 279 12.40 -20.27 -12.65
C ALA A 279 12.64 -19.08 -13.58
N ASP A 280 13.79 -18.41 -13.45
CA ASP A 280 14.19 -17.30 -14.32
C ASP A 280 14.32 -17.75 -15.78
N THR A 281 14.91 -18.93 -16.02
CA THR A 281 15.05 -19.50 -17.37
C THR A 281 13.69 -19.78 -18.00
N ALA A 282 12.75 -20.33 -17.22
CA ALA A 282 11.39 -20.56 -17.68
C ALA A 282 10.66 -19.24 -17.98
N LEU A 283 10.85 -18.22 -17.13
CA LEU A 283 10.27 -16.89 -17.31
C LEU A 283 10.83 -16.20 -18.55
N LEU A 284 12.14 -16.29 -18.81
CA LEU A 284 12.77 -15.81 -20.04
C LEU A 284 12.12 -16.44 -21.28
N ALA A 285 11.92 -17.76 -21.30
CA ALA A 285 11.27 -18.44 -22.42
C ALA A 285 9.83 -17.94 -22.65
N GLU A 286 9.08 -17.68 -21.57
CA GLU A 286 7.74 -17.09 -21.66
C GLU A 286 7.77 -15.65 -22.22
N ILE A 287 8.74 -14.84 -21.78
CA ILE A 287 8.96 -13.48 -22.29
C ILE A 287 9.26 -13.52 -23.79
N GLU A 288 10.11 -14.43 -24.25
CA GLU A 288 10.48 -14.53 -25.67
C GLU A 288 9.30 -14.91 -26.56
N VAL A 289 8.41 -15.79 -26.08
CA VAL A 289 7.16 -16.10 -26.79
C VAL A 289 6.27 -14.87 -26.87
N LEU A 290 6.05 -14.18 -25.74
CA LEU A 290 5.24 -12.97 -25.69
C LEU A 290 5.80 -11.87 -26.62
N GLN A 291 7.11 -11.63 -26.62
CA GLN A 291 7.74 -10.61 -27.46
C GLN A 291 7.60 -10.92 -28.95
N ARG A 292 7.72 -12.20 -29.35
CA ARG A 292 7.48 -12.63 -30.73
C ARG A 292 6.04 -12.35 -31.14
N ASP A 293 5.08 -12.70 -30.29
CA ASP A 293 3.66 -12.52 -30.56
C ASP A 293 3.29 -11.02 -30.62
N LEU A 294 3.88 -10.18 -29.76
CA LEU A 294 3.70 -8.73 -29.78
C LEU A 294 4.29 -8.10 -31.04
N ARG A 295 5.46 -8.56 -31.48
CA ARG A 295 6.11 -8.08 -32.70
C ARG A 295 5.30 -8.41 -33.93
N GLN A 296 4.91 -9.68 -34.11
CA GLN A 296 4.03 -10.08 -35.21
C GLN A 296 2.71 -9.29 -35.18
N ALA A 297 2.15 -9.16 -33.97
CA ALA A 297 1.09 -8.21 -33.62
C ALA A 297 1.26 -6.88 -34.35
N ARG A 298 2.26 -6.13 -33.89
CA ARG A 298 2.61 -4.78 -34.32
C ARG A 298 2.87 -4.68 -35.82
N GLU A 299 3.52 -5.66 -36.43
CA GLU A 299 3.75 -5.72 -37.88
C GLU A 299 2.43 -5.82 -38.65
N ASP A 300 1.52 -6.72 -38.27
CA ASP A 300 0.21 -6.88 -38.92
C ASP A 300 -0.63 -5.59 -38.86
N ASP A 301 -0.51 -4.83 -37.77
CA ASP A 301 -1.22 -3.57 -37.56
C ASP A 301 -0.61 -2.40 -38.34
N ALA A 302 0.72 -2.37 -38.46
CA ALA A 302 1.42 -1.44 -39.34
C ALA A 302 1.08 -1.70 -40.81
N ASP A 303 1.05 -2.96 -41.23
CA ASP A 303 0.64 -3.39 -42.58
C ASP A 303 -0.82 -3.04 -42.87
N ALA A 304 -1.69 -3.05 -41.85
CA ALA A 304 -3.07 -2.59 -41.95
C ALA A 304 -3.21 -1.05 -42.02
N GLY A 305 -2.11 -0.31 -41.93
CA GLY A 305 -2.06 1.15 -41.97
C GLY A 305 -2.62 1.82 -40.72
N LEU A 306 -2.65 1.11 -39.58
CA LEU A 306 -3.14 1.64 -38.30
C LEU A 306 -2.07 2.44 -37.55
N TRP A 307 -0.81 2.26 -37.94
CA TRP A 307 0.36 2.89 -37.34
C TRP A 307 1.53 2.88 -38.32
N ASN A 308 2.51 3.77 -38.12
CA ASN A 308 3.69 3.93 -38.96
C ASN A 308 4.88 3.03 -38.54
N GLY A 309 4.70 2.17 -37.54
CA GLY A 309 5.73 1.27 -37.02
C GLY A 309 6.74 1.94 -36.06
N GLN A 310 6.60 3.22 -35.73
CA GLN A 310 7.50 3.93 -34.82
C GLN A 310 7.04 3.84 -33.37
N ILE A 311 7.83 3.17 -32.53
CA ILE A 311 7.55 3.01 -31.10
C ILE A 311 7.86 4.32 -30.39
N GLN A 312 6.89 4.81 -29.62
CA GLN A 312 7.06 5.98 -28.77
C GLN A 312 7.65 5.56 -27.42
N ARG A 313 8.50 6.42 -26.85
CA ARG A 313 9.34 6.11 -25.69
C ARG A 313 9.43 7.28 -24.70
N ALA A 314 8.49 8.22 -24.73
CA ALA A 314 8.59 9.40 -23.89
C ALA A 314 8.69 9.00 -22.41
N SER A 315 7.83 8.10 -21.93
CA SER A 315 7.88 7.64 -20.54
C SER A 315 9.11 6.78 -20.21
N ALA A 316 9.70 6.11 -21.21
CA ALA A 316 10.94 5.37 -21.05
C ALA A 316 12.15 6.29 -20.90
N ALA A 317 12.20 7.38 -21.66
CA ALA A 317 13.29 8.37 -21.59
C ALA A 317 13.36 9.06 -20.22
N TYR A 318 12.20 9.36 -19.60
CA TYR A 318 12.15 9.89 -18.24
C TYR A 318 12.51 8.86 -17.16
N SER A 319 12.54 7.56 -17.49
CA SER A 319 12.82 6.51 -16.52
C SER A 319 14.31 6.21 -16.34
N ALA A 320 15.19 6.71 -17.21
CA ALA A 320 16.63 6.48 -17.14
C ALA A 320 17.33 7.27 -16.01
N PHE A 321 16.65 8.27 -15.42
CA PHE A 321 17.15 9.08 -14.31
C PHE A 321 16.80 8.52 -12.91
N ASP A 322 15.94 7.50 -12.81
CA ASP A 322 15.46 6.95 -11.52
C ASP A 322 16.36 5.84 -10.93
N TYR A 323 17.51 5.51 -11.55
CA TYR A 323 18.30 4.32 -11.18
C TYR A 323 19.56 4.60 -10.34
N TYR A 324 19.83 5.84 -9.93
CA TYR A 324 21.05 6.21 -9.18
C TYR A 324 20.82 6.91 -7.84
N GLY A 325 19.58 7.00 -7.35
CA GLY A 325 19.28 7.45 -5.99
C GLY A 325 18.75 6.27 -5.18
N ASP A 326 19.27 6.07 -3.97
CA ASP A 326 18.86 5.06 -2.98
C ASP A 326 17.46 5.32 -2.38
N ASP A 327 16.61 6.01 -3.14
CA ASP A 327 15.27 6.39 -2.76
C ASP A 327 14.38 6.24 -3.99
N PRO A 328 13.37 5.36 -3.97
CA PRO A 328 12.32 5.42 -4.98
C PRO A 328 11.52 6.69 -4.69
N HIS A 329 11.99 7.83 -5.20
CA HIS A 329 11.16 9.01 -5.35
C HIS A 329 10.05 8.65 -6.33
N VAL A 330 9.00 8.05 -5.76
CA VAL A 330 7.65 8.09 -6.27
C VAL A 330 7.36 9.58 -6.40
N ARG A 331 7.56 10.15 -7.60
CA ARG A 331 6.81 11.34 -7.98
C ARG A 331 5.38 11.03 -7.58
N GLY A 332 4.84 11.80 -6.64
CA GLY A 332 3.47 11.67 -6.18
C GLY A 332 2.55 11.82 -7.38
N THR A 333 2.29 10.72 -8.07
CA THR A 333 1.11 10.55 -8.91
C THR A 333 -0.03 10.76 -7.94
N GLY A 334 -0.82 11.82 -8.13
CA GLY A 334 -1.95 12.22 -7.29
C GLY A 334 -3.11 11.21 -7.24
N PHE A 335 -2.84 9.92 -7.42
CA PHE A 335 -3.78 8.82 -7.37
C PHE A 335 -3.72 7.98 -6.10
N ASN A 336 -2.89 8.34 -5.12
CA ASN A 336 -2.94 7.76 -3.77
C ASN A 336 -3.82 8.59 -2.81
N ALA A 337 -5.09 8.79 -3.16
CA ALA A 337 -6.18 9.10 -2.22
C ALA A 337 -7.53 9.19 -2.96
N LEU A 338 -7.96 8.13 -3.63
CA LEU A 338 -9.39 7.93 -3.89
C LEU A 338 -9.78 6.57 -3.37
N ASP A 339 -9.95 6.59 -2.05
CA ASP A 339 -10.71 5.67 -1.24
C ASP A 339 -11.85 5.08 -2.06
N TYR A 340 -11.96 3.75 -2.05
CA TYR A 340 -13.18 3.08 -2.48
C TYR A 340 -14.20 3.26 -1.37
N ASP A 341 -14.69 4.49 -1.21
CA ASP A 341 -15.84 4.77 -0.36
C ASP A 341 -17.08 4.99 -1.22
N ASP A 342 -17.98 4.03 -1.09
CA ASP A 342 -19.35 4.09 -1.59
C ASP A 342 -20.20 4.66 -0.44
N SER A 343 -20.04 5.96 -0.20
CA SER A 343 -21.00 6.80 0.52
C SER A 343 -20.73 8.28 0.26
N ASP A 344 -21.64 8.92 -0.47
CA ASP A 344 -21.84 10.37 -0.37
C ASP A 344 -22.32 10.70 1.06
N ASP A 345 -21.57 11.49 1.82
CA ASP A 345 -21.99 12.71 2.52
C ASP A 345 -20.85 13.20 3.46
N ASP A 346 -20.74 14.52 3.58
CA ASP A 346 -19.59 15.30 4.06
C ASP A 346 -19.11 15.06 5.51
N GLN A 347 -17.78 15.07 5.62
CA GLN A 347 -16.86 15.70 6.60
C GLN A 347 -17.15 15.72 8.13
N ASP A 348 -16.02 15.56 8.84
CA ASP A 348 -15.69 15.88 10.22
C ASP A 348 -16.02 14.86 11.33
N ASP A 349 -15.04 13.97 11.57
CA ASP A 349 -14.35 13.89 12.87
C ASP A 349 -13.05 13.06 12.71
N LEU A 350 -11.97 13.79 12.43
CA LEU A 350 -10.60 13.30 12.33
C LEU A 350 -10.16 12.64 13.64
N LEU A 351 -9.77 11.37 13.55
CA LEU A 351 -9.27 10.55 14.65
C LEU A 351 -8.10 11.23 15.37
N GLY A 352 -8.21 11.32 16.71
CA GLY A 352 -7.15 11.70 17.62
C GLY A 352 -6.02 10.68 17.68
N LEU A 353 -5.09 10.78 16.72
CA LEU A 353 -3.71 10.35 16.89
C LEU A 353 -2.94 11.53 17.48
N GLY A 354 -2.70 11.47 18.78
CA GLY A 354 -1.92 12.46 19.50
C GLY A 354 -0.48 12.49 19.00
N GLY A 355 -0.04 13.70 18.63
CA GLY A 355 1.32 14.21 18.76
C GLY A 355 2.42 13.33 18.17
N LEU A 356 2.65 13.48 16.87
CA LEU A 356 4.00 13.34 16.32
C LEU A 356 4.51 14.75 16.06
N ASP A 357 5.57 15.11 16.76
CA ASP A 357 6.32 16.35 16.56
C ASP A 357 6.92 16.36 15.14
N PRO A 358 7.04 17.51 14.45
CA PRO A 358 7.63 17.58 13.12
C PRO A 358 9.15 17.33 13.07
N GLU A 359 9.79 16.86 14.15
CA GLU A 359 11.24 16.64 14.22
C GLU A 359 11.66 15.15 14.04
N ASP A 360 10.74 14.21 13.83
CA ASP A 360 11.06 12.77 13.69
C ASP A 360 11.46 12.33 12.26
N ALA A 361 12.02 13.24 11.46
CA ALA A 361 12.83 12.87 10.29
C ALA A 361 14.29 12.61 10.76
N LEU A 362 14.50 11.45 11.38
CA LEU A 362 15.82 11.05 11.90
C LEU A 362 16.77 10.69 10.75
N PHE A 363 17.66 11.62 10.41
CA PHE A 363 18.91 11.35 9.72
C PHE A 363 19.72 10.31 10.52
N GLU A 364 20.25 9.27 9.87
CA GLU A 364 21.08 8.24 10.51
C GLU A 364 22.33 8.86 11.18
N GLY A 365 22.78 8.26 12.28
CA GLY A 365 23.62 8.91 13.31
C GLY A 365 24.95 9.55 12.88
N GLU A 366 25.55 9.17 11.75
CA GLU A 366 26.74 9.87 11.23
C GLU A 366 26.39 11.20 10.54
N GLU A 367 25.24 11.26 9.88
CA GLU A 367 24.79 12.45 9.15
C GLU A 367 24.21 13.49 10.11
N PHE A 368 23.46 13.07 11.12
CA PHE A 368 22.99 13.95 12.19
C PHE A 368 24.15 14.57 12.99
N ALA A 369 25.16 13.77 13.34
CA ALA A 369 26.36 14.28 14.01
C ALA A 369 27.14 15.27 13.14
N ARG A 370 27.18 15.04 11.82
CA ARG A 370 27.79 15.95 10.85
C ARG A 370 27.00 17.26 10.71
N LEU A 371 25.67 17.18 10.66
CA LEU A 371 24.78 18.34 10.59
C LEU A 371 24.84 19.16 11.88
N GLN A 372 24.85 18.53 13.05
CA GLN A 372 24.97 19.20 14.33
C GLN A 372 26.35 19.86 14.51
N ALA A 373 27.42 19.22 14.05
CA ALA A 373 28.76 19.81 14.02
C ALA A 373 28.84 20.99 13.05
N ALA A 374 28.23 20.88 11.87
CA ALA A 374 28.15 21.97 10.89
C ALA A 374 27.31 23.15 11.42
N HIS A 375 26.21 22.87 12.13
CA HIS A 375 25.36 23.87 12.77
C HIS A 375 26.11 24.61 13.88
N GLN A 376 26.82 23.88 14.76
CA GLN A 376 27.69 24.50 15.78
C GLN A 376 28.80 25.33 15.14
N GLU A 377 29.42 24.84 14.05
CA GLU A 377 30.45 25.58 13.33
C GLU A 377 29.89 26.87 12.69
N LEU A 378 28.67 26.82 12.13
CA LEU A 378 27.96 27.97 11.57
C LEU A 378 27.64 29.00 12.66
N MET A 379 27.06 28.58 13.78
CA MET A 379 26.72 29.46 14.89
C MET A 379 27.96 30.12 15.52
N SER A 380 29.10 29.41 15.56
CA SER A 380 30.37 29.96 16.05
C SER A 380 31.02 30.99 15.11
N ALA A 381 30.66 30.98 13.82
CA ALA A 381 31.23 31.87 12.81
C ALA A 381 30.51 33.22 12.70
N LEU A 382 29.31 33.32 13.30
CA LEU A 382 28.48 34.52 13.32
C LEU A 382 28.98 35.58 14.34
N PRO A 383 28.66 36.87 14.14
CA PRO A 383 29.00 37.94 15.08
C PRO A 383 28.33 37.75 16.46
N PRO A 384 28.93 38.24 17.56
CA PRO A 384 28.36 38.10 18.89
C PRO A 384 26.99 38.77 18.99
N GLY A 385 26.00 38.04 19.54
CA GLY A 385 24.61 38.48 19.68
C GLY A 385 23.67 38.04 18.55
N VAL A 386 24.19 37.57 17.41
CA VAL A 386 23.39 37.02 16.30
C VAL A 386 22.90 35.58 16.57
N PRO A 387 23.69 34.67 17.18
CA PRO A 387 23.20 33.33 17.55
C PRO A 387 22.00 33.37 18.50
N GLU A 388 22.02 34.28 19.48
CA GLU A 388 20.92 34.50 20.43
C GLU A 388 19.66 35.06 19.74
N GLN A 389 19.82 35.81 18.65
CA GLN A 389 18.70 36.31 17.84
C GLN A 389 18.11 35.19 16.96
N ILE A 390 18.93 34.29 16.44
CA ILE A 390 18.48 33.13 15.65
C ILE A 390 17.73 32.13 16.53
N GLU A 391 18.24 31.84 17.73
CA GLU A 391 17.58 30.93 18.69
C GLU A 391 16.24 31.48 19.22
N ALA A 392 16.05 32.80 19.20
CA ALA A 392 14.82 33.47 19.64
C ALA A 392 13.84 33.82 18.50
N ALA A 393 14.24 33.64 17.24
CA ALA A 393 13.48 34.00 16.05
C ALA A 393 12.60 32.85 15.54
N ARG A 394 11.54 33.16 14.80
CA ARG A 394 10.78 32.15 14.05
C ARG A 394 11.60 31.61 12.87
N PRO A 395 11.31 30.41 12.34
CA PRO A 395 12.12 29.79 11.26
C PRO A 395 12.34 30.71 10.06
N GLU A 396 11.29 31.40 9.60
CA GLU A 396 11.34 32.35 8.49
C GLU A 396 12.23 33.58 8.80
N GLU A 397 12.22 34.06 10.04
CA GLU A 397 13.03 35.19 10.49
C GLU A 397 14.51 34.78 10.64
N ALA A 398 14.77 33.54 11.09
CA ALA A 398 16.10 32.97 11.18
C ALA A 398 16.77 32.84 9.80
N GLU A 399 16.03 32.46 8.77
CA GLU A 399 16.52 32.40 7.38
C GLU A 399 16.90 33.80 6.86
N VAL A 400 16.11 34.83 7.16
CA VAL A 400 16.42 36.22 6.81
C VAL A 400 17.68 36.71 7.53
N ILE A 401 17.86 36.32 8.79
CA ILE A 401 19.07 36.68 9.56
C ILE A 401 20.30 35.96 9.00
N ILE A 402 20.21 34.66 8.70
CA ILE A 402 21.34 33.87 8.16
C ILE A 402 21.72 34.36 6.75
N SER A 403 20.74 34.66 5.90
CA SER A 403 20.97 35.15 4.53
C SER A 403 21.71 36.49 4.50
N GLN A 404 21.48 37.38 5.48
CA GLN A 404 22.24 38.64 5.62
C GLN A 404 23.74 38.42 5.88
N TYR A 405 24.10 37.28 6.50
CA TYR A 405 25.49 36.91 6.79
C TYR A 405 26.07 35.86 5.84
N LEU A 406 25.31 35.41 4.83
CA LEU A 406 25.68 34.35 3.90
C LEU A 406 27.00 34.64 3.16
N ASN A 407 27.18 35.86 2.65
CA ASN A 407 28.41 36.27 1.97
C ASN A 407 29.64 36.21 2.88
N MET A 408 29.47 36.50 4.18
CA MET A 408 30.54 36.38 5.17
C MET A 408 30.83 34.91 5.51
N LEU A 409 29.79 34.08 5.64
CA LEU A 409 29.92 32.65 5.92
C LEU A 409 30.60 31.91 4.76
N LEU A 410 30.22 32.21 3.51
CA LEU A 410 30.86 31.69 2.30
C LEU A 410 32.36 32.06 2.23
N ALA A 411 32.73 33.27 2.66
CA ALA A 411 34.11 33.72 2.65
C ALA A 411 34.98 33.10 3.78
N LYS A 412 34.40 32.86 4.97
CA LYS A 412 35.14 32.36 6.14
C LYS A 412 35.14 30.83 6.26
N LYS A 413 34.06 30.17 5.83
CA LYS A 413 33.79 28.74 6.02
C LYS A 413 33.11 28.15 4.78
N PRO A 414 33.78 28.17 3.60
CA PRO A 414 33.19 27.72 2.35
C PRO A 414 32.83 26.22 2.34
N HIS A 415 33.47 25.40 3.17
CA HIS A 415 33.22 23.95 3.24
C HIS A 415 31.88 23.58 3.90
N LEU A 416 31.20 24.54 4.53
CA LEU A 416 29.84 24.35 5.07
C LEU A 416 28.77 24.39 3.97
N PHE A 417 29.13 24.81 2.75
CA PHE A 417 28.23 24.91 1.62
C PHE A 417 28.66 23.92 0.53
N PRO A 418 27.74 23.13 -0.04
CA PRO A 418 28.06 22.27 -1.17
C PRO A 418 28.58 23.12 -2.34
N PRO A 419 29.64 22.70 -3.06
CA PRO A 419 30.07 23.40 -4.27
C PRO A 419 28.96 23.28 -5.33
N LEU A 420 28.42 24.41 -5.76
CA LEU A 420 27.53 24.47 -6.91
C LEU A 420 28.35 24.19 -8.18
N ASP A 421 28.16 23.03 -8.79
CA ASP A 421 28.82 22.67 -10.06
C ASP A 421 28.12 23.42 -11.20
N LEU A 422 28.65 24.60 -11.55
CA LEU A 422 28.19 25.42 -12.68
C LEU A 422 28.80 24.92 -14.00
N SER A 423 28.70 23.61 -14.27
CA SER A 423 28.99 23.07 -15.61
C SER A 423 27.82 23.39 -16.55
N VAL A 424 27.73 24.66 -16.93
CA VAL A 424 26.84 25.15 -17.98
C VAL A 424 27.34 24.60 -19.32
N ASN A 425 26.52 23.75 -19.95
CA ASN A 425 26.63 23.41 -21.36
C ASN A 425 26.64 24.72 -22.17
N SER A 426 27.75 25.00 -22.83
CA SER A 426 27.92 26.12 -23.72
C SER A 426 27.16 25.85 -25.03
N ASP A 427 25.87 26.11 -25.05
CA ASP A 427 25.06 26.33 -26.26
C ASP A 427 23.75 27.01 -25.87
N GLU A 428 23.83 28.28 -25.49
CA GLU A 428 22.72 29.23 -25.68
C GLU A 428 23.28 30.66 -25.67
N GLU A 429 23.39 31.22 -26.87
CA GLU A 429 23.71 32.62 -27.10
C GLU A 429 22.54 33.52 -26.70
N SER A 430 22.91 34.64 -26.08
CA SER A 430 22.19 35.93 -26.06
C SER A 430 21.16 36.14 -24.94
N LEU A 431 21.53 36.97 -23.96
CA LEU A 431 20.79 38.19 -23.58
C LEU A 431 21.69 39.05 -22.67
N GLU A 432 21.95 40.29 -23.08
CA GLU A 432 22.68 41.31 -22.32
C GLU A 432 21.87 41.81 -21.09
N PRO A 433 22.53 42.34 -20.04
CA PRO A 433 21.86 42.71 -18.80
C PRO A 433 21.33 44.15 -18.85
N ALA A 434 20.04 44.33 -18.55
CA ALA A 434 19.52 45.64 -18.17
C ALA A 434 19.58 45.77 -16.65
N ALA A 435 20.52 46.58 -16.19
CA ALA A 435 20.57 47.06 -14.82
C ALA A 435 19.58 48.22 -14.62
N GLU A 436 19.12 48.32 -13.36
CA GLU A 436 18.58 49.49 -12.66
C GLU A 436 17.04 49.65 -12.52
N SER A 437 16.68 49.92 -11.25
CA SER A 437 15.44 50.54 -10.74
C SER A 437 14.28 49.62 -10.30
N LEU A 438 14.58 48.72 -9.35
CA LEU A 438 13.68 48.42 -8.25
C LEU A 438 13.86 49.52 -7.18
N PHE A 439 12.80 49.90 -6.47
CA PHE A 439 12.67 51.04 -5.54
C PHE A 439 12.22 52.38 -6.17
N ASP A 440 10.92 52.49 -6.45
CA ASP A 440 10.20 53.73 -6.14
C ASP A 440 9.01 53.39 -5.24
N ALA A 441 9.09 53.87 -4.01
CA ALA A 441 8.19 53.57 -2.91
C ALA A 441 7.38 54.83 -2.58
N GLU A 442 6.52 55.26 -3.50
CA GLU A 442 5.63 56.41 -3.29
C GLU A 442 4.48 56.43 -4.31
N ALA A 443 3.65 55.39 -4.31
CA ALA A 443 2.37 55.42 -5.05
C ALA A 443 1.29 54.55 -4.38
N TRP A 444 1.23 54.56 -3.06
CA TRP A 444 0.05 54.13 -2.31
C TRP A 444 -0.71 55.37 -1.87
N GLN A 445 -1.80 55.72 -2.58
CA GLN A 445 -2.79 56.64 -2.03
C GLN A 445 -4.22 56.35 -2.54
N GLU A 446 -4.93 55.58 -1.71
CA GLU A 446 -6.37 55.61 -1.38
C GLU A 446 -7.40 56.10 -2.42
N SER A 447 -8.35 55.22 -2.75
CA SER A 447 -9.82 55.40 -2.58
C SER A 447 -10.53 54.11 -3.02
N ILE A 448 -10.98 53.25 -2.10
CA ILE A 448 -12.27 53.26 -1.37
C ILE A 448 -13.48 52.88 -2.27
N GLU A 449 -14.16 51.82 -1.80
CA GLU A 449 -15.56 51.39 -1.99
C GLU A 449 -15.92 50.34 -3.09
N ASP A 450 -16.07 49.10 -2.59
CA ASP A 450 -17.23 48.20 -2.71
C ASP A 450 -17.46 47.34 -3.98
N GLU A 451 -17.13 46.03 -3.91
CA GLU A 451 -18.08 44.88 -3.85
C GLU A 451 -17.43 43.55 -4.33
N ALA A 452 -17.35 42.59 -3.39
CA ALA A 452 -17.43 41.12 -3.52
C ALA A 452 -16.74 40.38 -4.70
N ASP A 453 -15.66 39.63 -4.40
CA ASP A 453 -15.61 38.17 -4.54
C ASP A 453 -14.41 37.63 -3.73
N TRP A 454 -14.59 36.46 -3.10
CA TRP A 454 -13.58 35.83 -2.25
C TRP A 454 -12.62 35.04 -3.14
N ASP A 455 -11.42 35.57 -3.38
CA ASP A 455 -10.32 34.83 -3.99
C ASP A 455 -9.71 33.87 -2.95
N GLU A 456 -9.70 32.59 -3.33
CA GLU A 456 -8.89 31.52 -2.77
C GLU A 456 -7.44 31.76 -3.21
N ASP A 457 -6.59 32.26 -2.33
CA ASP A 457 -5.13 32.24 -2.50
C ASP A 457 -4.51 31.60 -1.26
N ASP A 458 -4.22 30.31 -1.36
CA ASP A 458 -3.11 29.65 -0.67
C ASP A 458 -2.47 28.68 -1.70
N GLU A 459 -1.86 29.27 -2.74
CA GLU A 459 -0.92 28.59 -3.65
C GLU A 459 0.41 28.34 -2.94
N ASP A 460 0.53 27.20 -2.27
CA ASP A 460 1.82 26.52 -2.07
C ASP A 460 1.81 25.20 -2.87
N GLY A 461 1.65 25.34 -4.18
CA GLY A 461 1.81 24.28 -5.16
C GLY A 461 3.12 24.45 -5.92
N LEU A 462 4.01 23.48 -5.80
CA LEU A 462 5.18 23.31 -6.68
C LEU A 462 4.79 23.56 -8.15
N PRO A 463 5.69 24.12 -8.99
CA PRO A 463 5.38 24.40 -10.39
C PRO A 463 5.09 23.09 -11.13
N THR A 464 3.82 22.71 -11.16
CA THR A 464 3.29 21.92 -12.27
C THR A 464 3.26 22.89 -13.44
N ASP A 465 3.88 22.53 -14.56
CA ASP A 465 3.73 23.30 -15.80
C ASP A 465 2.22 23.52 -16.00
N ASP A 466 1.76 24.77 -15.94
CA ASP A 466 0.35 25.20 -16.06
C ASP A 466 -0.36 24.52 -17.26
N ASP A 467 0.41 24.24 -18.31
CA ASP A 467 -0.02 23.50 -19.49
C ASP A 467 -0.44 22.03 -19.23
N THR A 468 0.26 21.31 -18.34
CA THR A 468 -0.05 19.89 -18.04
C THR A 468 -1.37 19.77 -17.28
N ALA A 469 -1.57 20.66 -16.30
CA ALA A 469 -2.82 20.71 -15.54
C ALA A 469 -4.00 21.07 -16.45
N ARG A 470 -3.82 22.04 -17.35
CA ARG A 470 -4.84 22.41 -18.35
C ARG A 470 -5.21 21.25 -19.27
N VAL A 471 -4.21 20.54 -19.82
CA VAL A 471 -4.45 19.43 -20.75
C VAL A 471 -5.10 18.22 -20.05
N TYR A 472 -4.78 17.99 -18.78
CA TYR A 472 -5.45 16.98 -17.98
C TYR A 472 -6.90 17.36 -17.68
N ALA A 473 -7.18 18.64 -17.37
CA ALA A 473 -8.54 19.14 -17.18
C ALA A 473 -9.40 18.94 -18.45
N GLU A 474 -8.87 19.27 -19.64
CA GLU A 474 -9.56 18.99 -20.92
C GLU A 474 -9.89 17.50 -21.09
N SER A 475 -9.00 16.61 -20.64
CA SER A 475 -9.21 15.17 -20.68
C SER A 475 -10.25 14.69 -19.66
N SER A 476 -10.30 15.32 -18.48
CA SER A 476 -11.30 15.07 -17.45
C SER A 476 -12.71 15.45 -17.94
N ASP A 477 -12.83 16.56 -18.66
CA ASP A 477 -14.08 16.99 -19.28
C ASP A 477 -14.57 15.98 -20.33
N LEU A 478 -13.67 15.47 -21.17
CA LEU A 478 -14.00 14.41 -22.14
C LEU A 478 -14.43 13.11 -21.45
N ALA A 479 -13.79 12.74 -20.34
CA ALA A 479 -14.17 11.58 -19.55
C ALA A 479 -15.55 11.73 -18.88
N SER A 480 -15.89 12.95 -18.47
CA SER A 480 -17.21 13.30 -17.92
C SER A 480 -18.30 13.25 -19.00
N GLN A 481 -18.04 13.79 -20.18
CA GLN A 481 -18.95 13.66 -21.32
C GLN A 481 -19.18 12.19 -21.73
N PHE A 482 -18.13 11.36 -21.62
CA PHE A 482 -18.23 9.92 -21.86
C PHE A 482 -19.06 9.21 -20.78
N TYR A 483 -18.98 9.65 -19.52
CA TYR A 483 -19.83 9.14 -18.43
C TYR A 483 -21.31 9.38 -18.73
N ASP A 484 -21.67 10.58 -19.16
CA ASP A 484 -23.04 10.95 -19.51
C ASP A 484 -23.55 10.11 -20.67
N TYR A 485 -22.73 9.95 -21.72
CA TYR A 485 -23.06 9.11 -22.87
C TYR A 485 -23.32 7.63 -22.48
N LEU A 486 -22.50 7.06 -21.60
CA LEU A 486 -22.74 5.69 -21.11
C LEU A 486 -24.04 5.57 -20.31
N SER A 487 -24.39 6.61 -19.57
CA SER A 487 -25.63 6.69 -18.81
C SER A 487 -26.85 6.76 -19.75
N GLU A 488 -26.76 7.55 -20.82
CA GLU A 488 -27.79 7.63 -21.88
C GLU A 488 -27.99 6.29 -22.61
N LEU A 489 -26.92 5.52 -22.81
CA LEU A 489 -26.98 4.16 -23.36
C LEU A 489 -27.59 3.12 -22.41
N GLY A 490 -28.03 3.52 -21.22
CA GLY A 490 -28.67 2.64 -20.24
C GLY A 490 -27.68 1.76 -19.46
N LYS A 491 -26.41 2.15 -19.35
CA LYS A 491 -25.47 1.50 -18.41
C LYS A 491 -25.80 1.92 -16.98
N SER A 492 -25.50 1.05 -16.01
CA SER A 492 -25.62 1.42 -14.60
C SER A 492 -24.59 2.50 -14.25
N ASN A 493 -24.92 3.40 -13.31
CA ASN A 493 -24.00 4.46 -12.85
C ASN A 493 -22.65 3.89 -12.40
N SER A 494 -22.66 2.75 -11.67
CA SER A 494 -21.44 2.03 -11.28
C SER A 494 -20.58 1.63 -12.49
N THR A 495 -21.20 1.13 -13.56
CA THR A 495 -20.47 0.74 -14.78
C THR A 495 -19.95 1.97 -15.52
N ALA A 496 -20.77 3.01 -15.68
CA ALA A 496 -20.38 4.25 -16.35
C ALA A 496 -19.19 4.91 -15.63
N ARG A 497 -19.25 5.04 -14.30
CA ARG A 497 -18.18 5.60 -13.46
C ARG A 497 -16.89 4.81 -13.59
N ALA A 498 -16.97 3.47 -13.50
CA ALA A 498 -15.81 2.60 -13.65
C ALA A 498 -15.17 2.72 -15.05
N ARG A 499 -15.98 2.83 -16.11
CA ARG A 499 -15.49 2.98 -17.49
C ARG A 499 -14.82 4.33 -17.70
N SER A 500 -15.40 5.43 -17.24
CA SER A 500 -14.78 6.76 -17.36
C SER A 500 -13.50 6.86 -16.54
N ARG A 501 -13.48 6.36 -15.30
CA ARG A 501 -12.26 6.34 -14.46
C ARG A 501 -11.12 5.56 -15.10
N ASN A 502 -11.41 4.45 -15.77
CA ASN A 502 -10.39 3.66 -16.47
C ASN A 502 -9.69 4.42 -17.60
N VAL A 503 -10.36 5.39 -18.24
CA VAL A 503 -9.77 6.19 -19.33
C VAL A 503 -8.83 7.26 -18.77
N LEU A 504 -9.08 7.74 -17.54
CA LEU A 504 -8.23 8.75 -16.90
C LEU A 504 -6.78 8.29 -16.67
N VAL A 505 -6.55 6.99 -16.51
CA VAL A 505 -5.18 6.43 -16.44
C VAL A 505 -4.37 6.78 -17.69
N TYR A 506 -5.01 6.76 -18.86
CA TYR A 506 -4.38 7.13 -20.11
C TYR A 506 -4.33 8.66 -20.30
N ALA A 507 -5.31 9.39 -19.77
CA ALA A 507 -5.29 10.86 -19.77
C ALA A 507 -4.09 11.42 -19.01
N GLU A 508 -3.84 10.90 -17.81
CA GLU A 508 -2.69 11.27 -16.98
C GLU A 508 -1.39 10.98 -17.72
N PHE A 509 -1.24 9.77 -18.28
CA PHE A 509 -0.08 9.41 -19.10
C PHE A 509 0.15 10.37 -20.27
N LEU A 510 -0.89 10.70 -21.02
CA LEU A 510 -0.78 11.63 -22.15
C LEU A 510 -0.43 13.05 -21.70
N ALA A 511 -1.03 13.54 -20.62
CA ALA A 511 -0.72 14.85 -20.07
C ALA A 511 0.75 14.89 -19.60
N SER A 512 1.17 13.94 -18.77
CA SER A 512 2.49 13.94 -18.15
C SER A 512 3.66 13.72 -19.11
N TYR A 513 3.49 12.92 -20.17
CA TYR A 513 4.62 12.55 -21.05
C TYR A 513 4.52 13.13 -22.46
N TYR A 514 3.34 13.57 -22.87
CA TYR A 514 3.11 14.07 -24.23
C TYR A 514 2.49 15.47 -24.27
N ASN A 515 2.09 16.03 -23.13
CA ASN A 515 1.31 17.26 -23.03
C ASN A 515 0.12 17.25 -24.00
N ARG A 516 -0.60 16.12 -24.01
CA ARG A 516 -1.68 15.81 -24.97
C ARG A 516 -2.97 15.43 -24.26
N SER A 517 -4.10 15.86 -24.81
CA SER A 517 -5.41 15.44 -24.30
C SER A 517 -5.84 14.10 -24.88
N LEU A 518 -6.83 13.45 -24.26
CA LEU A 518 -7.39 12.17 -24.73
C LEU A 518 -7.85 12.19 -26.21
N ALA A 519 -8.26 13.35 -26.73
CA ALA A 519 -8.66 13.51 -28.13
C ALA A 519 -7.49 13.31 -29.12
N SER A 520 -6.26 13.56 -28.67
CA SER A 520 -5.04 13.48 -29.47
C SER A 520 -4.26 12.17 -29.29
N GLY A 521 -4.83 11.22 -28.53
CA GLY A 521 -4.25 9.89 -28.38
C GLY A 521 -4.27 9.09 -29.68
N ASP A 522 -3.22 8.29 -29.88
CA ASP A 522 -2.99 7.51 -31.09
C ASP A 522 -2.56 6.08 -30.75
N TYR A 523 -2.30 5.27 -31.80
CA TYR A 523 -1.85 3.89 -31.62
C TYR A 523 -0.58 3.80 -30.77
N ALA A 524 0.42 4.66 -31.04
CA ALA A 524 1.75 4.51 -30.49
C ALA A 524 1.80 4.89 -29.00
N THR A 525 1.09 5.96 -28.62
CA THR A 525 0.95 6.40 -27.22
C THR A 525 0.12 5.39 -26.41
N LEU A 526 -0.94 4.81 -26.99
CA LEU A 526 -1.68 3.74 -26.31
C LEU A 526 -0.85 2.45 -26.16
N ASP A 527 -0.05 2.09 -27.16
CA ASP A 527 0.85 0.93 -27.10
C ASP A 527 1.85 1.11 -25.94
N GLU A 528 2.52 2.25 -25.85
CA GLU A 528 3.41 2.55 -24.70
C GLU A 528 2.65 2.58 -23.37
N CYS A 529 1.47 3.22 -23.33
CA CYS A 529 0.68 3.29 -22.11
C CYS A 529 0.36 1.89 -21.56
N LEU A 530 -0.09 0.97 -22.42
CA LEU A 530 -0.58 -0.35 -22.01
C LEU A 530 0.54 -1.36 -21.78
N PHE A 531 1.60 -1.30 -22.58
CA PHE A 531 2.66 -2.32 -22.60
C PHE A 531 3.93 -1.89 -21.85
N TYR A 532 4.03 -0.64 -21.40
CA TYR A 532 5.20 -0.15 -20.66
C TYR A 532 4.87 0.68 -19.43
N TYR A 533 4.08 1.76 -19.57
CA TYR A 533 3.78 2.67 -18.46
C TYR A 533 2.89 2.02 -17.40
N TYR A 534 1.74 1.46 -17.81
CA TYR A 534 0.75 0.90 -16.90
C TYR A 534 1.34 -0.18 -15.99
N PRO A 535 2.04 -1.22 -16.49
CA PRO A 535 2.63 -2.24 -15.62
C PRO A 535 3.61 -1.71 -14.58
N ARG A 536 4.30 -0.59 -14.85
CA ARG A 536 5.44 -0.11 -14.06
C ARG A 536 5.09 1.01 -13.08
N ARG A 537 4.24 1.96 -13.50
CA ARG A 537 4.01 3.21 -12.76
C ARG A 537 2.66 3.26 -12.07
N VAL A 538 1.70 2.47 -12.51
CA VAL A 538 0.36 2.48 -11.90
C VAL A 538 0.34 1.52 -10.72
N MET A 539 0.02 2.04 -9.54
CA MET A 539 -0.14 1.23 -8.33
C MET A 539 -1.30 0.23 -8.52
N ASN A 540 -1.14 -0.98 -7.96
CA ASN A 540 -2.15 -2.04 -7.95
C ASN A 540 -2.56 -2.54 -9.35
N THR A 541 -1.60 -2.63 -10.28
CA THR A 541 -1.85 -3.22 -11.60
C THR A 541 -2.41 -4.63 -11.48
N SER A 542 -3.36 -4.97 -12.35
CA SER A 542 -3.84 -6.34 -12.44
C SER A 542 -4.18 -6.73 -13.87
N PRO A 543 -4.04 -8.03 -14.22
CA PRO A 543 -4.41 -8.53 -15.54
C PRO A 543 -5.90 -8.32 -15.85
N ARG A 544 -6.75 -8.27 -14.82
CA ARG A 544 -8.17 -7.97 -14.98
C ARG A 544 -8.39 -6.49 -15.32
N GLN A 545 -7.78 -5.59 -14.56
CA GLN A 545 -7.96 -4.15 -14.72
C GLN A 545 -7.45 -3.67 -16.07
N VAL A 546 -6.29 -4.13 -16.54
CA VAL A 546 -5.79 -3.73 -17.88
C VAL A 546 -6.74 -4.16 -19.02
N ARG A 547 -7.43 -5.30 -18.90
CA ARG A 547 -8.47 -5.69 -19.86
C ARG A 547 -9.70 -4.79 -19.79
N GLU A 548 -10.06 -4.37 -18.58
CA GLU A 548 -11.14 -3.41 -18.36
C GLU A 548 -10.77 -2.05 -18.96
N ILE A 549 -9.55 -1.55 -18.74
CA ILE A 549 -9.00 -0.33 -19.36
C ILE A 549 -9.05 -0.41 -20.88
N CYS A 550 -8.51 -1.47 -21.49
CA CYS A 550 -8.58 -1.67 -22.95
C CYS A 550 -10.02 -1.61 -23.49
N THR A 551 -10.97 -2.14 -22.74
CA THR A 551 -12.40 -2.12 -23.13
C THR A 551 -12.99 -0.71 -23.00
N SER A 552 -12.63 0.02 -21.94
CA SER A 552 -13.07 1.40 -21.73
C SER A 552 -12.49 2.33 -22.80
N ILE A 553 -11.21 2.20 -23.14
CA ILE A 553 -10.54 2.98 -24.20
C ILE A 553 -11.20 2.75 -25.56
N LYS A 554 -11.50 1.49 -25.92
CA LYS A 554 -12.24 1.19 -27.15
C LYS A 554 -13.60 1.89 -27.19
N GLN A 555 -14.35 1.83 -26.10
CA GLN A 555 -15.68 2.46 -26.02
C GLN A 555 -15.57 3.98 -26.08
N PHE A 556 -14.58 4.56 -25.42
CA PHE A 556 -14.30 5.98 -25.44
C PHE A 556 -13.97 6.49 -26.85
N TYR A 557 -13.06 5.83 -27.57
CA TYR A 557 -12.75 6.25 -28.94
C TYR A 557 -13.89 6.00 -29.93
N GLY A 558 -14.74 4.99 -29.70
CA GLY A 558 -16.00 4.84 -30.43
C GLY A 558 -16.96 6.03 -30.20
N PHE A 559 -17.09 6.48 -28.95
CA PHE A 559 -17.85 7.68 -28.58
C PHE A 559 -17.28 8.95 -29.23
N MET A 560 -15.96 9.13 -29.22
CA MET A 560 -15.30 10.28 -29.84
C MET A 560 -15.54 10.35 -31.35
N LYS A 561 -15.60 9.18 -32.01
CA LYS A 561 -15.94 9.08 -33.44
C LYS A 561 -17.42 9.39 -33.70
N GLU A 562 -18.33 8.90 -32.86
CA GLU A 562 -19.76 9.22 -32.96
C GLU A 562 -20.03 10.71 -32.79
N ARG A 563 -19.26 11.39 -31.92
CA ARG A 563 -19.30 12.86 -31.75
C ARG A 563 -18.54 13.63 -32.82
N GLY A 564 -17.86 12.96 -33.75
CA GLY A 564 -17.10 13.60 -34.83
C GLY A 564 -15.83 14.31 -34.39
N VAL A 565 -15.33 14.04 -33.18
CA VAL A 565 -14.08 14.61 -32.66
C VAL A 565 -12.87 13.96 -33.32
N ILE A 566 -12.95 12.66 -33.65
CA ILE A 566 -11.93 11.93 -34.39
C ILE A 566 -12.51 11.30 -35.65
N VAL A 567 -11.65 11.08 -36.64
CA VAL A 567 -12.03 10.48 -37.93
C VAL A 567 -11.99 8.95 -37.88
N ASP A 568 -11.06 8.37 -37.13
CA ASP A 568 -10.79 6.92 -37.11
C ASP A 568 -10.59 6.41 -35.68
N ASP A 569 -11.21 5.28 -35.35
CA ASP A 569 -11.14 4.56 -34.07
C ASP A 569 -10.54 3.15 -34.22
N ARG A 570 -10.11 2.77 -35.43
CA ARG A 570 -9.59 1.42 -35.72
C ARG A 570 -8.38 1.05 -34.87
N PHE A 571 -7.54 2.03 -34.51
CA PHE A 571 -6.37 1.82 -33.65
C PHE A 571 -6.77 1.34 -32.24
N ALA A 572 -7.81 1.94 -31.63
CA ALA A 572 -8.31 1.54 -30.32
C ALA A 572 -8.94 0.14 -30.36
N HIS A 573 -9.60 -0.20 -31.47
CA HIS A 573 -10.12 -1.55 -31.70
C HIS A 573 -9.01 -2.61 -31.80
N ALA A 574 -7.91 -2.29 -32.47
CA ALA A 574 -6.78 -3.19 -32.60
C ALA A 574 -6.10 -3.46 -31.25
N LEU A 575 -5.83 -2.42 -30.46
CA LEU A 575 -5.28 -2.58 -29.12
C LEU A 575 -6.21 -3.34 -28.18
N TRP A 576 -7.53 -3.14 -28.28
CA TRP A 576 -8.49 -3.93 -27.53
C TRP A 576 -8.49 -5.42 -27.88
N ARG A 577 -8.20 -5.80 -29.13
CA ARG A 577 -8.01 -7.21 -29.52
C ARG A 577 -6.80 -7.83 -28.82
N ARG A 578 -5.81 -7.01 -28.45
CA ARG A 578 -4.56 -7.39 -27.78
C ARG A 578 -4.61 -7.29 -26.26
N ARG A 579 -5.78 -7.01 -25.68
CA ARG A 579 -5.94 -6.88 -24.21
C ARG A 579 -5.38 -8.07 -23.42
N ASP A 580 -5.40 -9.27 -24.00
CA ASP A 580 -4.87 -10.47 -23.35
C ASP A 580 -3.33 -10.51 -23.38
N GLN A 581 -2.71 -9.92 -24.40
CA GLN A 581 -1.25 -9.70 -24.42
C GLN A 581 -0.85 -8.63 -23.38
N ALA A 582 -1.60 -7.53 -23.27
CA ALA A 582 -1.36 -6.51 -22.23
C ALA A 582 -1.51 -7.09 -20.81
N ALA A 583 -2.56 -7.90 -20.60
CA ALA A 583 -2.74 -8.67 -19.37
C ALA A 583 -1.58 -9.63 -19.09
N ARG A 584 -1.01 -10.23 -20.14
CA ARG A 584 0.13 -11.14 -20.02
C ARG A 584 1.41 -10.41 -19.63
N VAL A 585 1.62 -9.18 -20.11
CA VAL A 585 2.76 -8.33 -19.70
C VAL A 585 2.71 -8.08 -18.20
N VAL A 586 1.55 -7.66 -17.68
CA VAL A 586 1.34 -7.45 -16.23
C VAL A 586 1.64 -8.74 -15.45
N GLN A 587 1.08 -9.88 -15.88
CA GLN A 587 1.33 -11.18 -15.23
C GLN A 587 2.80 -11.59 -15.20
N ILE A 588 3.55 -11.33 -16.26
CA ILE A 588 4.95 -11.68 -16.33
C ILE A 588 5.77 -10.70 -15.50
N TYR A 589 5.48 -9.40 -15.57
CA TYR A 589 6.14 -8.38 -14.76
C TYR A 589 5.99 -8.66 -13.25
N ASP A 590 4.78 -9.00 -12.80
CA ASP A 590 4.49 -9.38 -11.40
C ASP A 590 5.31 -10.60 -10.93
N ARG A 591 5.81 -11.42 -11.85
CA ARG A 591 6.61 -12.62 -11.56
C ARG A 591 8.12 -12.38 -11.64
N ILE A 592 8.58 -11.25 -12.17
CA ILE A 592 10.00 -10.93 -12.19
C ILE A 592 10.37 -10.44 -10.77
N ALA A 593 11.13 -11.25 -10.05
CA ALA A 593 11.61 -10.88 -8.71
C ALA A 593 12.74 -9.84 -8.82
N SER A 594 12.67 -8.70 -8.13
CA SER A 594 13.73 -7.66 -8.21
C SER A 594 15.01 -8.01 -7.49
N ASP A 595 14.99 -9.01 -6.62
CA ASP A 595 16.16 -9.61 -6.00
C ASP A 595 16.75 -10.76 -6.85
N SER A 596 16.14 -11.08 -8.00
CA SER A 596 16.72 -12.01 -8.94
C SER A 596 18.03 -11.41 -9.49
N PRO A 597 19.14 -12.18 -9.52
CA PRO A 597 20.35 -11.74 -10.21
C PRO A 597 20.12 -11.52 -11.71
N ASN A 598 19.02 -12.04 -12.27
CA ASN A 598 18.62 -11.87 -13.66
C ASN A 598 17.51 -10.82 -13.84
N PHE A 599 17.13 -10.06 -12.81
CA PHE A 599 16.05 -9.06 -12.88
C PHE A 599 16.23 -8.12 -14.07
N GLU A 600 17.40 -7.49 -14.18
CA GLU A 600 17.68 -6.52 -15.25
C GLU A 600 17.54 -7.18 -16.63
N SER A 601 18.04 -8.41 -16.79
CA SER A 601 17.93 -9.13 -18.05
C SER A 601 16.48 -9.47 -18.40
N LEU A 602 15.71 -10.00 -17.44
CA LEU A 602 14.29 -10.31 -17.59
C LEU A 602 13.47 -9.06 -17.89
N PHE A 603 13.73 -7.97 -17.17
CA PHE A 603 13.08 -6.68 -17.32
C PHE A 603 13.35 -6.08 -18.71
N MET A 604 14.63 -5.98 -19.09
CA MET A 604 15.03 -5.46 -20.39
C MET A 604 14.44 -6.31 -21.53
N ARG A 605 14.34 -7.63 -21.34
CA ARG A 605 13.73 -8.51 -22.33
C ARG A 605 12.20 -8.36 -22.40
N LEU A 606 11.52 -8.18 -21.26
CA LEU A 606 10.07 -7.97 -21.22
C LEU A 606 9.66 -6.63 -21.83
N PHE A 607 10.48 -5.59 -21.69
CA PHE A 607 10.19 -4.26 -22.22
C PHE A 607 11.08 -3.85 -23.40
N GLN A 608 11.71 -4.83 -24.05
CA GLN A 608 12.65 -4.65 -25.17
C GLN A 608 12.31 -3.50 -26.14
N PRO A 609 11.05 -3.35 -26.62
CA PRO A 609 10.71 -2.29 -27.58
C PRO A 609 10.92 -0.85 -27.07
N TYR A 610 10.90 -0.68 -25.74
CA TYR A 610 10.97 0.61 -25.05
C TYR A 610 12.32 0.84 -24.36
N THR A 611 13.13 -0.22 -24.20
CA THR A 611 14.40 -0.18 -23.48
C THR A 611 15.64 -0.31 -24.37
N GLU A 612 15.52 -0.80 -25.60
CA GLU A 612 16.57 -0.78 -26.65
C GLU A 612 16.49 0.49 -27.48
#